data_AF-A0AAX4J985-F1
#
_entry.id   AF-A0AAX4J985-F1
#
_cell.length_a   1.000
_cell.length_b   1.000
_cell.length_c   1.000
_cell.angle_alpha   90.00
_cell.angle_beta   90.00
_cell.angle_gamma   90.00
#
_symmetry.space_group_name_H-M   'P 1'
#
loop_
_entity.id
_entity.type
_entity.pdbx_description
1 polymer ?
#
loop_
_entity_poly.entity_id
_entity_poly.type
_entity_poly.pdbx_seq_one_letter_code
_entity_poly.pdbx_strand_id
1 'polypeptide(L)'
;MKIMSFNVNGIKSFTKFIKENFDLSFNDYLLTYLKVDILCLQETKCCKKDMEDFYTLKDYITLSNNNTHKNGIYGVCTIISKKLYCRKHNIKVPYSEYGRSILTDHKNFKILNLYCPFYDKNGTKTKESVIKFYREIYEFIKKFDDLIVLGDLNATYSLYDHYIFYNEYKKVYDRKIDTQIHDIKIIEKFSEIFNNTKFRENFFKVAIRDDTISDNIFIEDKSNLNFLFGKNIHIFFNSYNSPYLKFLYQSIRHLKNLSFSISEDIENEDVDYSINIIEKSYSSQTELPYLVESASTLSLLFYSTYQRKWLLKFILEMTHIDAFRVFDSRNERYSCWNTQLNLRPRNLGSRIDYILVPIKFFNMIIFSDVIESIYGSDHCPVYVNLNIEVSDDKENICKVRNNLLGFLKIKKT
;
A
#
# COMPACT_ATOMS: atom_id res chain seq x y z
N MET A 1 11.48 15.32 3.01
CA MET A 1 10.14 15.57 2.46
C MET A 1 9.16 14.53 2.99
N LYS A 2 8.00 14.95 3.50
CA LYS A 2 6.91 14.09 3.98
C LYS A 2 5.77 14.00 2.94
N ILE A 3 5.54 12.81 2.41
CA ILE A 3 4.44 12.49 1.51
C ILE A 3 3.39 11.69 2.30
N MET A 4 2.12 12.05 2.18
CA MET A 4 1.01 11.42 2.89
C MET A 4 -0.12 11.07 1.93
N SER A 5 -0.77 9.93 2.16
CA SER A 5 -2.01 9.54 1.50
C SER A 5 -3.13 9.44 2.53
N PHE A 6 -4.33 9.92 2.20
CA PHE A 6 -5.49 9.86 3.07
C PHE A 6 -6.81 9.83 2.29
N ASN A 7 -7.54 8.73 2.34
CA ASN A 7 -8.94 8.73 1.94
C ASN A 7 -9.75 9.50 3.01
N VAL A 8 -10.34 10.63 2.64
CA VAL A 8 -11.02 11.53 3.59
C VAL A 8 -12.53 11.35 3.62
N ASN A 9 -13.08 10.51 2.74
CA ASN A 9 -14.52 10.26 2.66
C ASN A 9 -15.37 11.56 2.67
N GLY A 10 -14.91 12.57 1.92
CA GLY A 10 -15.49 13.91 1.84
C GLY A 10 -14.59 15.00 2.46
N ILE A 11 -13.90 15.76 1.62
CA ILE A 11 -12.94 16.78 2.06
C ILE A 11 -13.59 17.93 2.84
N LYS A 12 -14.84 18.29 2.51
CA LYS A 12 -15.62 19.30 3.25
C LYS A 12 -15.98 18.83 4.66
N SER A 13 -16.43 17.59 4.80
CA SER A 13 -16.72 16.97 6.09
C SER A 13 -15.46 16.87 6.95
N PHE A 14 -14.34 16.47 6.34
CA PHE A 14 -13.05 16.42 7.01
C PHE A 14 -12.57 17.81 7.46
N THR A 15 -12.78 18.85 6.64
CA THR A 15 -12.45 20.23 7.01
C THR A 15 -13.28 20.72 8.19
N LYS A 16 -14.58 20.39 8.23
CA LYS A 16 -15.44 20.69 9.37
C LYS A 16 -14.96 19.96 10.64
N PHE A 17 -14.64 18.67 10.52
CA PHE A 17 -14.06 17.89 11.63
C PHE A 17 -12.79 18.54 12.18
N ILE A 18 -11.88 19.01 11.32
CA ILE A 18 -10.66 19.72 11.73
C ILE A 18 -11.01 20.96 12.54
N LYS A 19 -11.94 21.79 12.05
CA LYS A 19 -12.34 23.02 12.74
C LYS A 19 -12.95 22.73 14.10
N GLU A 20 -13.79 21.71 14.22
CA GLU A 20 -14.48 21.35 15.46
C GLU A 20 -13.55 20.71 16.51
N ASN A 21 -12.56 19.92 16.09
CA ASN A 21 -11.72 19.13 17.02
C ASN A 21 -10.35 19.74 17.30
N PHE A 22 -9.85 20.60 16.41
CA PHE A 22 -8.51 21.20 16.52
C PHE A 22 -8.55 22.73 16.55
N ASP A 23 -9.69 23.37 16.27
CA ASP A 23 -9.83 24.82 16.10
C ASP A 23 -8.87 25.44 15.07
N LEU A 24 -8.46 24.65 14.08
CA LEU A 24 -7.55 25.08 13.01
C LEU A 24 -8.29 25.27 11.69
N SER A 25 -7.75 26.15 10.83
CA SER A 25 -8.11 26.14 9.42
C SER A 25 -7.52 24.89 8.74
N PHE A 26 -8.07 24.50 7.58
CA PHE A 26 -7.51 23.38 6.81
C PHE A 26 -6.02 23.61 6.48
N ASN A 27 -5.67 24.82 6.04
CA ASN A 27 -4.29 25.22 5.75
C ASN A 27 -3.36 25.05 6.97
N ASP A 28 -3.77 25.55 8.13
CA ASP A 28 -2.95 25.50 9.35
C ASP A 28 -2.83 24.08 9.89
N TYR A 29 -3.88 23.27 9.75
CA TYR A 29 -3.83 21.86 10.09
C TYR A 29 -2.79 21.10 9.24
N LEU A 30 -2.75 21.34 7.93
CA LEU A 30 -1.73 20.75 7.06
C LEU A 30 -0.32 21.19 7.47
N LEU A 31 -0.13 22.48 7.72
CA LEU A 31 1.17 23.09 7.98
C LEU A 31 1.74 22.72 9.36
N THR A 32 0.90 22.75 10.40
CA THR A 32 1.35 22.69 11.80
C THR A 32 1.12 21.32 12.43
N TYR A 33 -0.01 20.68 12.13
CA TYR A 33 -0.38 19.39 12.72
C TYR A 33 0.15 18.23 11.88
N LEU A 34 -0.20 18.16 10.60
CA LEU A 34 0.30 17.10 9.71
C LEU A 34 1.76 17.30 9.29
N LYS A 35 2.21 18.56 9.21
CA LYS A 35 3.55 18.96 8.74
C LYS A 35 3.90 18.26 7.42
N VAL A 36 2.96 18.31 6.48
CA VAL A 36 3.02 17.55 5.23
C VAL A 36 3.55 18.43 4.10
N ASP A 37 4.42 17.86 3.26
CA ASP A 37 4.93 18.54 2.08
C ASP A 37 4.08 18.21 0.84
N ILE A 38 3.66 16.95 0.69
CA ILE A 38 2.72 16.51 -0.35
C ILE A 38 1.64 15.64 0.28
N LEU A 39 0.38 16.05 0.17
CA LEU A 39 -0.79 15.32 0.66
C LEU A 39 -1.64 14.88 -0.54
N CYS A 40 -1.90 13.58 -0.62
CA CYS A 40 -2.76 12.99 -1.63
C CYS A 40 -4.04 12.51 -0.99
N LEU A 41 -5.16 13.12 -1.37
CA LEU A 41 -6.48 12.80 -0.85
C LEU A 41 -7.27 11.97 -1.86
N GLN A 42 -8.03 11.01 -1.32
CA GLN A 42 -9.02 10.21 -2.04
C GLN A 42 -10.42 10.47 -1.49
N GLU A 43 -11.42 10.17 -2.30
CA GLU A 43 -12.83 10.44 -2.01
C GLU A 43 -13.07 11.86 -1.54
N THR A 44 -12.61 12.86 -2.30
CA THR A 44 -12.89 14.27 -1.96
C THR A 44 -14.38 14.57 -1.99
N LYS A 45 -15.16 13.83 -2.80
CA LYS A 45 -16.63 13.93 -2.96
C LYS A 45 -17.08 15.35 -3.29
N CYS A 46 -16.29 16.04 -4.10
CA CYS A 46 -16.49 17.44 -4.45
C CYS A 46 -16.47 17.64 -5.97
N CYS A 47 -17.37 18.48 -6.48
CA CYS A 47 -17.24 19.01 -7.84
C CYS A 47 -16.19 20.14 -7.89
N LYS A 48 -15.92 20.68 -9.08
CA LYS A 48 -14.94 21.77 -9.23
C LYS A 48 -15.28 23.02 -8.39
N LYS A 49 -16.56 23.39 -8.33
CA LYS A 49 -17.04 24.53 -7.51
C LYS A 49 -16.82 24.30 -6.02
N ASP A 50 -17.04 23.06 -5.56
CA ASP A 50 -16.82 22.69 -4.15
C ASP A 50 -15.36 22.74 -3.73
N MET A 51 -14.42 22.76 -4.70
CA MET A 51 -12.99 22.77 -4.48
C MET A 51 -12.38 24.18 -4.44
N GLU A 52 -13.15 25.25 -4.66
CA GLU A 52 -12.66 26.64 -4.79
C GLU A 52 -11.79 27.09 -3.60
N ASP A 53 -12.26 26.84 -2.36
CA ASP A 53 -11.53 27.17 -1.13
C ASP A 53 -10.21 26.39 -0.99
N PHE A 54 -10.13 25.19 -1.60
CA PHE A 54 -8.93 24.36 -1.55
C PHE A 54 -7.92 24.77 -2.63
N TYR A 55 -8.34 25.43 -3.71
CA TYR A 55 -7.41 25.97 -4.72
C TYR A 55 -6.72 27.26 -4.26
N THR A 56 -7.28 27.96 -3.26
CA THR A 56 -6.78 29.24 -2.75
C THR A 56 -5.99 29.11 -1.44
N LEU A 57 -5.59 27.90 -1.06
CA LEU A 57 -4.79 27.67 0.15
C LEU A 57 -3.52 28.55 0.17
N LYS A 58 -3.26 29.15 1.33
CA LYS A 58 -2.17 30.11 1.52
C LYS A 58 -0.81 29.48 1.29
N ASP A 59 -0.55 28.32 1.89
CA ASP A 59 0.76 27.67 1.92
C ASP A 59 0.89 26.49 0.95
N TYR A 60 -0.19 26.17 0.22
CA TYR A 60 -0.28 24.97 -0.59
C TYR A 60 -0.90 25.24 -1.97
N ILE A 61 -0.65 24.32 -2.89
CA ILE A 61 -1.22 24.30 -4.24
C ILE A 61 -1.99 23.01 -4.39
N THR A 62 -3.23 23.10 -4.83
CA THR A 62 -4.11 21.96 -5.00
C THR A 62 -4.30 21.65 -6.47
N LEU A 63 -4.00 20.42 -6.85
CA LEU A 63 -4.27 19.85 -8.16
C LEU A 63 -5.30 18.74 -7.96
N SER A 64 -6.42 18.76 -8.67
CA SER A 64 -7.45 17.75 -8.47
C SER A 64 -8.02 17.19 -9.76
N ASN A 65 -8.50 15.97 -9.67
CA ASN A 65 -9.30 15.32 -10.69
C ASN A 65 -10.65 14.97 -10.05
N ASN A 66 -11.67 15.75 -10.38
CA ASN A 66 -13.00 15.62 -9.81
C ASN A 66 -13.91 14.89 -10.79
N ASN A 67 -14.89 14.15 -10.27
CA ASN A 67 -15.89 13.51 -11.13
C ASN A 67 -16.78 14.57 -11.79
N THR A 68 -16.87 14.52 -13.11
CA THR A 68 -17.67 15.46 -13.93
C THR A 68 -19.07 14.94 -14.25
N HIS A 69 -19.36 13.66 -14.01
CA HIS A 69 -20.61 13.01 -14.42
C HIS A 69 -21.66 12.91 -13.31
N LYS A 70 -21.23 12.77 -12.05
CA LYS A 70 -22.13 12.74 -10.88
C LYS A 70 -21.52 13.57 -9.76
N ASN A 71 -22.24 14.63 -9.36
CA ASN A 71 -21.84 15.48 -8.24
C ASN A 71 -21.72 14.66 -6.95
N GLY A 72 -20.71 14.97 -6.14
CA GLY A 72 -20.54 14.37 -4.81
C GLY A 72 -19.99 12.93 -4.79
N ILE A 73 -19.54 12.39 -5.93
CA ILE A 73 -19.07 10.99 -6.02
C ILE A 73 -17.60 10.94 -6.44
N TYR A 74 -16.77 10.24 -5.63
CA TYR A 74 -15.33 10.06 -5.83
C TYR A 74 -14.55 11.39 -5.86
N GLY A 75 -13.44 11.45 -6.59
CA GLY A 75 -12.56 12.60 -6.68
C GLY A 75 -11.27 12.40 -5.89
N VAL A 76 -10.17 12.82 -6.49
CA VAL A 76 -8.83 12.79 -5.89
C VAL A 76 -8.18 14.16 -6.00
N CYS A 77 -7.37 14.54 -5.03
CA CYS A 77 -6.52 15.72 -5.15
C CYS A 77 -5.12 15.50 -4.56
N THR A 78 -4.16 16.24 -5.09
CA THR A 78 -2.79 16.30 -4.59
C THR A 78 -2.52 17.75 -4.20
N ILE A 79 -2.22 17.95 -2.92
CA ILE A 79 -1.98 19.24 -2.27
C ILE A 79 -0.48 19.32 -1.97
N ILE A 80 0.20 20.30 -2.54
CA ILE A 80 1.67 20.41 -2.56
C ILE A 80 2.08 21.70 -1.85
N SER A 81 3.01 21.62 -0.90
CA SER A 81 3.51 22.79 -0.20
C SER A 81 4.17 23.78 -1.18
N LYS A 82 3.85 25.07 -1.05
CA LYS A 82 4.49 26.14 -1.83
C LYS A 82 6.00 26.24 -1.57
N LYS A 83 6.51 25.66 -0.48
CA LYS A 83 7.95 25.55 -0.23
C LYS A 83 8.67 24.61 -1.21
N LEU A 84 7.94 23.65 -1.77
CA LEU A 84 8.42 22.80 -2.87
C LEU A 84 8.16 23.43 -4.25
N TYR A 85 7.45 24.57 -4.28
CA TYR A 85 6.99 25.17 -5.52
C TYR A 85 8.11 25.92 -6.20
N CYS A 86 8.84 25.17 -7.02
CA CYS A 86 9.86 25.69 -7.90
C CYS A 86 9.41 25.58 -9.39
N ARG A 87 8.12 25.25 -9.71
CA ARG A 87 7.70 24.81 -11.10
C ARG A 87 6.21 25.01 -11.48
N LYS A 88 5.89 24.92 -12.79
CA LYS A 88 4.57 24.49 -13.29
C LYS A 88 4.46 22.96 -13.15
N HIS A 89 3.53 22.47 -12.34
CA HIS A 89 3.26 21.03 -12.27
C HIS A 89 2.43 20.58 -13.47
N ASN A 90 2.92 19.60 -14.21
CA ASN A 90 2.11 18.93 -15.22
C ASN A 90 1.23 17.90 -14.54
N ILE A 91 -0.08 18.00 -14.81
CA ILE A 91 -1.04 16.96 -14.43
C ILE A 91 -1.20 16.02 -15.60
N LYS A 92 -1.11 14.72 -15.33
CA LYS A 92 -1.70 13.71 -16.22
C LYS A 92 -2.83 13.03 -15.48
N VAL A 93 -3.93 12.79 -16.15
CA VAL A 93 -5.05 12.01 -15.60
C VAL A 93 -5.03 10.66 -16.30
N PRO A 94 -4.33 9.66 -15.74
CA PRO A 94 -4.35 8.32 -16.31
C PRO A 94 -5.70 7.70 -16.04
N TYR A 95 -6.44 7.37 -17.10
CA TYR A 95 -7.80 6.84 -17.00
C TYR A 95 -8.80 7.88 -16.46
N SER A 96 -9.66 8.40 -17.33
CA SER A 96 -10.59 9.49 -17.00
C SER A 96 -11.88 9.01 -16.32
N GLU A 97 -12.00 7.73 -15.98
CA GLU A 97 -13.24 7.21 -15.39
C GLU A 97 -13.39 7.70 -13.95
N TYR A 98 -14.23 8.73 -13.82
CA TYR A 98 -14.82 9.21 -12.56
C TYR A 98 -13.88 9.82 -11.51
N GLY A 99 -12.75 10.43 -11.90
CA GLY A 99 -11.94 11.19 -10.95
C GLY A 99 -11.20 10.33 -9.93
N ARG A 100 -10.78 9.12 -10.31
CA ARG A 100 -10.14 8.13 -9.43
C ARG A 100 -8.62 8.21 -9.40
N SER A 101 -8.01 9.02 -10.24
CA SER A 101 -6.56 9.08 -10.39
C SER A 101 -6.08 10.47 -10.72
N ILE A 102 -4.89 10.82 -10.24
CA ILE A 102 -4.17 12.00 -10.70
C ILE A 102 -2.67 11.74 -10.61
N LEU A 103 -1.96 11.96 -11.71
CA LEU A 103 -0.51 11.99 -11.72
C LEU A 103 -0.01 13.42 -11.63
N THR A 104 0.92 13.64 -10.71
CA THR A 104 1.66 14.90 -10.57
C THR A 104 3.14 14.65 -10.83
N ASP A 105 3.71 15.43 -11.76
CA ASP A 105 5.12 15.32 -12.13
C ASP A 105 6.00 16.24 -11.26
N HIS A 106 7.00 15.64 -10.61
CA HIS A 106 7.99 16.32 -9.76
C HIS A 106 9.42 16.17 -10.32
N LYS A 107 9.57 15.93 -11.63
CA LYS A 107 10.80 15.69 -12.41
C LYS A 107 11.60 14.46 -11.98
N ASN A 108 12.21 14.53 -10.80
CA ASN A 108 13.05 13.45 -10.26
C ASN A 108 12.23 12.21 -9.89
N PHE A 109 10.94 12.43 -9.62
CA PHE A 109 9.97 11.40 -9.35
C PHE A 109 8.58 11.90 -9.78
N LYS A 110 7.63 10.97 -9.87
CA LYS A 110 6.22 11.25 -10.11
C LYS A 110 5.40 10.68 -8.97
N ILE A 111 4.21 11.23 -8.75
CA ILE A 111 3.23 10.65 -7.82
C ILE A 111 1.96 10.35 -8.59
N LEU A 112 1.50 9.11 -8.51
CA LEU A 112 0.18 8.68 -8.92
C LEU A 112 -0.68 8.48 -7.68
N ASN A 113 -1.61 9.40 -7.45
CA ASN A 113 -2.64 9.29 -6.43
C ASN A 113 -3.82 8.50 -6.99
N LEU A 114 -4.18 7.38 -6.35
CA LEU A 114 -5.21 6.45 -6.78
C LEU A 114 -6.32 6.27 -5.75
N TYR A 115 -7.53 6.11 -6.26
CA TYR A 115 -8.68 5.58 -5.55
C TYR A 115 -9.24 4.40 -6.35
N CYS A 116 -8.76 3.19 -6.05
CA CYS A 116 -9.14 1.99 -6.77
C CYS A 116 -10.60 1.61 -6.48
N PRO A 117 -11.34 1.04 -7.44
CA PRO A 117 -12.71 0.61 -7.21
C PRO A 117 -12.75 -0.69 -6.39
N PHE A 118 -13.61 -0.70 -5.38
CA PHE A 118 -14.05 -1.92 -4.70
C PHE A 118 -15.16 -2.62 -5.50
N TYR A 119 -15.08 -3.95 -5.60
CA TYR A 119 -16.12 -4.80 -6.17
C TYR A 119 -17.02 -5.34 -5.05
N ASP A 120 -18.32 -5.08 -5.17
CA ASP A 120 -19.37 -5.63 -4.33
C ASP A 120 -20.39 -6.30 -5.26
N LYS A 121 -20.78 -7.55 -4.96
CA LYS A 121 -21.77 -8.31 -5.75
C LYS A 121 -23.12 -7.57 -5.82
N ASN A 122 -23.47 -6.82 -4.79
CA ASN A 122 -24.70 -6.02 -4.72
C ASN A 122 -24.47 -4.56 -5.15
N GLY A 123 -23.26 -4.22 -5.57
CA GLY A 123 -22.88 -2.87 -5.97
C GLY A 123 -23.26 -2.53 -7.40
N THR A 124 -23.03 -1.28 -7.78
CA THR A 124 -23.29 -0.77 -9.13
C THR A 124 -22.15 -1.06 -10.12
N LYS A 125 -21.00 -1.55 -9.65
CA LYS A 125 -19.82 -1.83 -10.48
C LYS A 125 -19.80 -3.31 -10.84
N THR A 126 -19.59 -3.62 -12.11
CA THR A 126 -19.41 -5.02 -12.54
C THR A 126 -18.01 -5.52 -12.20
N LYS A 127 -17.84 -6.84 -12.13
CA LYS A 127 -16.53 -7.47 -11.89
C LYS A 127 -15.55 -7.07 -13.00
N GLU A 128 -16.03 -7.04 -14.24
CA GLU A 128 -15.27 -6.75 -15.45
C GLU A 128 -14.76 -5.30 -15.46
N SER A 129 -15.60 -4.33 -15.06
CA SER A 129 -15.16 -2.92 -15.02
C SER A 129 -14.09 -2.69 -13.96
N VAL A 130 -14.18 -3.39 -12.82
CA VAL A 130 -13.16 -3.37 -11.78
C VAL A 130 -11.86 -3.99 -12.28
N ILE A 131 -11.89 -5.20 -12.86
CA ILE A 131 -10.71 -5.86 -13.45
C ILE A 131 -10.03 -4.96 -14.49
N LYS A 132 -10.83 -4.38 -15.40
CA LYS A 132 -10.36 -3.46 -16.44
C LYS A 132 -9.59 -2.28 -15.83
N PHE A 133 -10.12 -1.66 -14.77
CA PHE A 133 -9.44 -0.56 -14.09
C PHE A 133 -8.04 -0.95 -13.59
N TYR A 134 -7.94 -2.05 -12.84
CA TYR A 134 -6.65 -2.47 -12.27
C TYR A 134 -5.63 -2.83 -13.35
N ARG A 135 -6.08 -3.48 -14.44
CA ARG A 135 -5.23 -3.77 -15.59
C ARG A 135 -4.68 -2.52 -16.25
N GLU A 136 -5.53 -1.55 -16.56
CA GLU A 136 -5.09 -0.34 -17.26
C GLU A 136 -4.17 0.52 -16.39
N ILE A 137 -4.43 0.58 -15.09
CA ILE A 137 -3.54 1.25 -14.13
C ILE A 137 -2.18 0.53 -14.04
N TYR A 138 -2.15 -0.80 -14.02
CA TYR A 138 -0.91 -1.57 -14.02
C TYR A 138 -0.05 -1.29 -15.25
N GLU A 139 -0.64 -1.32 -16.45
CA GLU A 139 0.05 -0.99 -17.69
C GLU A 139 0.47 0.49 -17.76
N PHE A 140 -0.26 1.38 -17.11
CA PHE A 140 0.16 2.77 -16.96
C PHE A 140 1.37 2.91 -16.05
N ILE A 141 1.38 2.24 -14.89
CA ILE A 141 2.48 2.29 -13.91
C ILE A 141 3.79 1.81 -14.55
N LYS A 142 3.76 0.74 -15.35
CA LYS A 142 4.94 0.14 -16.01
C LYS A 142 5.67 1.09 -16.96
N LYS A 143 5.07 2.21 -17.36
CA LYS A 143 5.70 3.23 -18.22
C LYS A 143 6.71 4.10 -17.46
N PHE A 144 6.84 3.94 -16.15
CA PHE A 144 7.63 4.82 -15.30
C PHE A 144 8.43 4.01 -14.26
N ASP A 145 9.75 4.20 -14.25
CA ASP A 145 10.62 3.65 -13.20
C ASP A 145 10.73 4.58 -11.97
N ASP A 146 10.16 5.78 -12.03
CA ASP A 146 10.25 6.85 -11.02
C ASP A 146 8.91 7.21 -10.37
N LEU A 147 7.90 6.35 -10.51
CA LEU A 147 6.54 6.63 -10.09
C LEU A 147 6.23 6.10 -8.69
N ILE A 148 6.02 7.00 -7.73
CA ILE A 148 5.42 6.64 -6.45
C ILE A 148 3.92 6.40 -6.67
N VAL A 149 3.45 5.20 -6.33
CA VAL A 149 2.04 4.82 -6.40
C VAL A 149 1.48 4.85 -4.99
N LEU A 150 0.43 5.63 -4.76
CA LEU A 150 -0.17 5.73 -3.44
C LEU A 150 -1.68 5.90 -3.53
N GLY A 151 -2.36 5.67 -2.40
CA GLY A 151 -3.79 5.85 -2.30
C GLY A 151 -4.51 4.72 -1.60
N ASP A 152 -5.82 4.77 -1.67
CA ASP A 152 -6.71 3.69 -1.29
C ASP A 152 -6.79 2.71 -2.47
N LEU A 153 -6.10 1.58 -2.30
CA LEU A 153 -6.04 0.52 -3.30
C LEU A 153 -7.18 -0.49 -3.15
N ASN A 154 -8.08 -0.33 -2.16
CA ASN A 154 -9.23 -1.22 -1.93
C ASN A 154 -8.89 -2.72 -1.92
N ALA A 155 -7.66 -3.06 -1.52
CA ALA A 155 -7.14 -4.42 -1.51
C ALA A 155 -6.05 -4.57 -0.45
N THR A 156 -5.88 -5.79 0.07
CA THR A 156 -4.72 -6.15 0.91
C THR A 156 -3.98 -7.30 0.22
N TYR A 157 -2.67 -7.20 0.02
CA TYR A 157 -1.91 -8.31 -0.60
C TYR A 157 -1.58 -9.44 0.37
N SER A 158 -1.75 -9.22 1.68
CA SER A 158 -1.44 -10.20 2.71
C SER A 158 -2.64 -10.38 3.64
N LEU A 159 -2.93 -11.62 4.05
CA LEU A 159 -4.05 -11.91 4.94
C LEU A 159 -3.89 -11.26 6.33
N TYR A 160 -2.66 -10.98 6.73
CA TYR A 160 -2.30 -10.31 7.99
C TYR A 160 -2.76 -8.85 8.03
N ASP A 161 -2.99 -8.26 6.86
CA ASP A 161 -3.48 -6.89 6.68
C ASP A 161 -5.02 -6.78 6.69
N HIS A 162 -5.74 -7.87 6.98
CA HIS A 162 -7.20 -7.89 7.01
C HIS A 162 -7.73 -8.66 8.22
N TYR A 163 -8.35 -7.94 9.17
CA TYR A 163 -8.78 -8.52 10.46
C TYR A 163 -9.55 -9.84 10.33
N ILE A 164 -10.59 -9.88 9.50
CA ILE A 164 -11.44 -11.07 9.35
C ILE A 164 -10.61 -12.30 8.94
N PHE A 165 -9.76 -12.15 7.91
CA PHE A 165 -8.91 -13.24 7.43
C PHE A 165 -7.80 -13.59 8.41
N TYR A 166 -7.18 -12.60 9.06
CA TYR A 166 -6.18 -12.85 10.09
C TYR A 166 -6.77 -13.57 11.32
N ASN A 167 -8.00 -13.22 11.71
CA ASN A 167 -8.69 -13.87 12.81
C ASN A 167 -9.02 -15.33 12.48
N GLU A 168 -9.51 -15.61 11.28
CA GLU A 168 -9.75 -16.98 10.81
C GLU A 168 -8.44 -17.75 10.63
N TYR A 169 -7.36 -17.09 10.22
CA TYR A 169 -6.01 -17.67 10.20
C TYR A 169 -5.61 -18.16 11.60
N LYS A 170 -5.75 -17.32 12.64
CA LYS A 170 -5.45 -17.72 14.03
C LYS A 170 -6.25 -18.95 14.42
N LYS A 171 -7.56 -18.98 14.16
CA LYS A 171 -8.43 -20.15 14.46
C LYS A 171 -7.96 -21.43 13.77
N VAL A 172 -7.57 -21.36 12.50
CA VAL A 172 -7.18 -22.55 11.72
C VAL A 172 -5.77 -23.02 12.08
N TYR A 173 -4.85 -22.10 12.35
CA TYR A 173 -3.48 -22.42 12.73
C TYR A 173 -3.36 -22.85 14.19
N ASP A 174 -4.06 -22.22 15.13
CA ASP A 174 -4.02 -22.63 16.55
C ASP A 174 -4.61 -24.04 16.75
N ARG A 175 -5.47 -24.50 15.82
CA ARG A 175 -6.01 -25.87 15.77
C ARG A 175 -5.02 -26.92 15.24
N LYS A 176 -3.93 -26.51 14.59
CA LYS A 176 -2.92 -27.40 14.01
C LYS A 176 -1.54 -26.98 14.45
N ILE A 177 -0.87 -27.83 15.23
CA ILE A 177 0.57 -27.75 15.45
C ILE A 177 1.25 -27.95 14.09
N ASP A 178 1.45 -26.87 13.32
CA ASP A 178 2.20 -26.89 12.07
C ASP A 178 3.70 -26.86 12.41
N THR A 179 4.18 -27.98 12.97
CA THR A 179 5.57 -28.19 13.39
C THR A 179 6.53 -28.48 12.24
N GLN A 180 6.09 -28.45 10.98
CA GLN A 180 7.00 -28.76 9.87
C GLN A 180 7.71 -27.51 9.37
N ILE A 181 8.86 -27.29 10.01
CA ILE A 181 9.94 -26.33 9.68
C ILE A 181 10.53 -26.57 8.27
N HIS A 182 10.20 -27.70 7.62
CA HIS A 182 10.60 -28.09 6.27
C HIS A 182 9.40 -28.30 5.33
N ASP A 183 8.67 -27.24 5.01
CA ASP A 183 7.62 -27.32 4.00
C ASP A 183 8.25 -27.16 2.61
N ILE A 184 8.52 -28.30 1.95
CA ILE A 184 9.09 -28.37 0.59
C ILE A 184 8.31 -27.47 -0.39
N LYS A 185 6.99 -27.34 -0.24
CA LYS A 185 6.17 -26.51 -1.13
C LYS A 185 6.47 -25.01 -0.99
N ILE A 186 6.83 -24.56 0.22
CA ILE A 186 7.25 -23.16 0.41
C ILE A 186 8.58 -22.92 -0.32
N ILE A 187 9.51 -23.88 -0.23
CA ILE A 187 10.81 -23.79 -0.91
C ILE A 187 10.63 -23.79 -2.43
N GLU A 188 9.82 -24.69 -2.97
CA GLU A 188 9.45 -24.73 -4.39
C GLU A 188 8.84 -23.40 -4.83
N LYS A 189 7.86 -22.89 -4.06
CA LYS A 189 7.18 -21.64 -4.38
C LYS A 189 8.12 -20.44 -4.37
N PHE A 190 9.00 -20.37 -3.38
CA PHE A 190 9.99 -19.32 -3.32
C PHE A 190 11.01 -19.44 -4.45
N SER A 191 11.44 -20.65 -4.79
CA SER A 191 12.38 -20.88 -5.90
C SER A 191 11.79 -20.43 -7.23
N GLU A 192 10.49 -20.69 -7.47
CA GLU A 192 9.75 -20.17 -8.63
C GLU A 192 9.81 -18.63 -8.69
N ILE A 193 9.50 -17.96 -7.58
CA ILE A 193 9.55 -16.50 -7.47
C ILE A 193 10.97 -15.97 -7.69
N PHE A 194 11.97 -16.64 -7.09
CA PHE A 194 13.36 -16.23 -7.11
C PHE A 194 14.05 -16.43 -8.47
N ASN A 195 13.48 -17.29 -9.33
CA ASN A 195 13.91 -17.43 -10.72
C ASN A 195 13.60 -16.19 -11.56
N ASN A 196 12.70 -15.32 -11.11
CA ASN A 196 12.51 -14.00 -11.73
C ASN A 196 13.74 -13.12 -11.46
N THR A 197 14.51 -12.82 -12.53
CA THR A 197 15.74 -12.03 -12.43
C THR A 197 15.54 -10.68 -11.75
N LYS A 198 14.43 -9.99 -12.05
CA LYS A 198 14.13 -8.66 -11.49
C LYS A 198 13.83 -8.75 -10.00
N PHE A 199 13.06 -9.76 -9.58
CA PHE A 199 12.84 -10.04 -8.16
C PHE A 199 14.16 -10.28 -7.44
N ARG A 200 14.98 -11.21 -7.96
CA ARG A 200 16.26 -11.60 -7.35
C ARG A 200 17.20 -10.42 -7.16
N GLU A 201 17.39 -9.59 -8.18
CA GLU A 201 18.24 -8.41 -8.10
C GLU A 201 17.77 -7.41 -7.04
N ASN A 202 16.46 -7.20 -6.94
CA ASN A 202 15.88 -6.24 -6.01
C ASN A 202 15.76 -6.80 -4.58
N PHE A 203 15.59 -8.12 -4.43
CA PHE A 203 15.60 -8.80 -3.14
C PHE A 203 16.90 -8.49 -2.37
N PHE A 204 18.05 -8.65 -3.02
CA PHE A 204 19.34 -8.39 -2.38
C PHE A 204 19.53 -6.92 -2.01
N LYS A 205 19.02 -5.97 -2.82
CA LYS A 205 19.04 -4.54 -2.47
C LYS A 205 18.29 -4.26 -1.16
N VAL A 206 17.18 -4.96 -0.91
CA VAL A 206 16.40 -4.81 0.33
C VAL A 206 17.05 -5.55 1.50
N ALA A 207 17.65 -6.70 1.23
CA ALA A 207 18.33 -7.53 2.23
C ALA A 207 19.54 -6.83 2.86
N ILE A 208 20.28 -6.05 2.08
CA ILE A 208 21.56 -5.41 2.46
C ILE A 208 21.35 -4.00 3.03
N ARG A 209 20.14 -3.62 3.45
CA ARG A 209 19.89 -2.28 4.04
C ARG A 209 20.74 -1.99 5.30
N ASP A 210 21.29 -3.03 5.93
CA ASP A 210 22.14 -2.93 7.10
C ASP A 210 23.61 -3.09 6.66
N ASP A 211 24.43 -2.04 6.80
CA ASP A 211 25.88 -2.01 6.53
C ASP A 211 26.69 -3.02 7.38
N THR A 212 26.02 -3.85 8.19
CA THR A 212 26.60 -4.85 9.09
C THR A 212 26.77 -6.22 8.43
N ILE A 213 26.16 -6.46 7.27
CA ILE A 213 26.34 -7.70 6.51
C ILE A 213 27.43 -7.46 5.46
N SER A 214 28.63 -7.97 5.70
CA SER A 214 29.75 -7.83 4.75
C SER A 214 29.37 -8.38 3.37
N ASP A 215 29.55 -7.56 2.33
CA ASP A 215 29.36 -7.91 0.91
C ASP A 215 30.06 -9.22 0.51
N ASN A 216 31.13 -9.58 1.22
CA ASN A 216 31.99 -10.75 0.93
C ASN A 216 31.34 -12.12 1.22
N ILE A 217 30.29 -12.21 2.04
CA ILE A 217 29.67 -13.53 2.35
C ILE A 217 28.75 -14.01 1.21
N PHE A 218 28.25 -13.11 0.35
CA PHE A 218 27.13 -13.42 -0.55
C PHE A 218 27.43 -13.33 -2.04
N ILE A 219 28.56 -12.75 -2.45
CA ILE A 219 28.95 -12.68 -3.87
C ILE A 219 29.40 -14.06 -4.39
N GLU A 220 29.98 -14.92 -3.54
CA GLU A 220 30.38 -16.28 -3.93
C GLU A 220 29.18 -17.26 -4.04
N ASP A 221 28.10 -17.04 -3.29
CA ASP A 221 27.00 -18.00 -3.10
C ASP A 221 25.81 -17.82 -4.08
N LYS A 222 25.85 -16.81 -4.97
CA LYS A 222 24.84 -16.59 -6.03
C LYS A 222 24.70 -17.77 -7.00
N SER A 223 25.73 -18.62 -7.08
CA SER A 223 25.82 -19.75 -8.00
C SER A 223 25.12 -21.01 -7.49
N ASN A 224 24.79 -21.10 -6.20
CA ASN A 224 24.29 -22.34 -5.60
C ASN A 224 23.07 -22.11 -4.70
N LEU A 225 21.97 -21.64 -5.30
CA LEU A 225 20.70 -21.40 -4.61
C LEU A 225 20.18 -22.63 -3.84
N ASN A 226 20.45 -23.84 -4.33
CA ASN A 226 20.12 -25.09 -3.63
C ASN A 226 20.86 -25.24 -2.28
N PHE A 227 22.06 -24.67 -2.15
CA PHE A 227 22.82 -24.65 -0.88
C PHE A 227 22.22 -23.66 0.14
N LEU A 228 21.77 -22.50 -0.33
CA LEU A 228 21.08 -21.50 0.49
C LEU A 228 19.69 -21.98 0.96
N PHE A 229 18.93 -22.65 0.09
CA PHE A 229 17.60 -23.21 0.40
C PHE A 229 17.63 -24.57 1.09
N GLY A 230 18.73 -25.31 0.99
CA GLY A 230 18.97 -26.54 1.74
C GLY A 230 19.08 -26.31 3.25
N LYS A 231 19.37 -25.06 3.67
CA LYS A 231 19.18 -24.57 5.04
C LYS A 231 17.79 -23.93 5.13
N ASN A 232 17.02 -24.27 6.18
CA ASN A 232 15.65 -23.78 6.42
C ASN A 232 15.39 -22.36 5.86
N ILE A 233 14.52 -22.23 4.86
CA ILE A 233 14.13 -20.94 4.24
C ILE A 233 13.69 -19.90 5.28
N HIS A 234 13.09 -20.36 6.38
CA HIS A 234 12.76 -19.54 7.53
C HIS A 234 13.99 -18.89 8.17
N ILE A 235 15.08 -19.63 8.35
CA ILE A 235 16.36 -19.12 8.86
C ILE A 235 16.94 -18.10 7.89
N PHE A 236 16.89 -18.35 6.57
CA PHE A 236 17.36 -17.40 5.57
C PHE A 236 16.67 -16.04 5.72
N PHE A 237 15.34 -16.01 5.74
CA PHE A 237 14.59 -14.76 5.91
C PHE A 237 14.77 -14.10 7.28
N ASN A 238 14.88 -14.90 8.34
CA ASN A 238 15.11 -14.37 9.69
C ASN A 238 16.55 -13.92 9.93
N SER A 239 17.50 -14.37 9.12
CA SER A 239 18.90 -13.94 9.20
C SER A 239 19.07 -12.47 8.81
N TYR A 240 18.15 -11.94 7.99
CA TYR A 240 18.10 -10.52 7.65
C TYR A 240 17.39 -9.71 8.73
N ASN A 241 18.00 -8.59 9.11
CA ASN A 241 17.38 -7.59 9.96
C ASN A 241 16.40 -6.68 9.18
N SER A 242 15.59 -7.27 8.29
CA SER A 242 14.66 -6.55 7.41
C SER A 242 13.21 -6.89 7.77
N PRO A 243 12.45 -5.98 8.39
CA PRO A 243 11.02 -6.16 8.62
C PRO A 243 10.25 -6.47 7.33
N TYR A 244 10.66 -5.86 6.22
CA TYR A 244 10.04 -6.08 4.92
C TYR A 244 10.20 -7.52 4.45
N LEU A 245 11.42 -8.06 4.50
CA LEU A 245 11.66 -9.45 4.07
C LEU A 245 10.95 -10.45 4.99
N LYS A 246 10.90 -10.19 6.30
CA LYS A 246 10.13 -11.00 7.24
C LYS A 246 8.64 -11.02 6.88
N PHE A 247 8.05 -9.87 6.57
CA PHE A 247 6.65 -9.76 6.17
C PHE A 247 6.38 -10.37 4.79
N LEU A 248 7.31 -10.21 3.85
CA LEU A 248 7.25 -10.80 2.52
C LEU A 248 7.25 -12.33 2.61
N TYR A 249 8.13 -12.92 3.43
CA TYR A 249 8.15 -14.35 3.70
C TYR A 249 6.83 -14.86 4.29
N GLN A 250 6.28 -14.15 5.28
CA GLN A 250 4.97 -14.49 5.85
C GLN A 250 3.88 -14.51 4.79
N SER A 251 3.93 -13.57 3.83
CA SER A 251 2.96 -13.49 2.73
C SER A 251 3.15 -14.63 1.72
N ILE A 252 4.40 -14.94 1.33
CA ILE A 252 4.72 -16.02 0.38
C ILE A 252 4.36 -17.40 0.93
N ARG A 253 4.50 -17.64 2.24
CA ARG A 253 4.14 -18.91 2.88
C ARG A 253 2.69 -19.34 2.59
N HIS A 254 1.78 -18.40 2.41
CA HIS A 254 0.36 -18.68 2.11
C HIS A 254 0.08 -19.01 0.65
N LEU A 255 1.08 -18.84 -0.22
CA LEU A 255 0.97 -19.15 -1.64
C LEU A 255 1.33 -20.61 -1.98
N LYS A 256 1.82 -21.39 -0.99
CA LYS A 256 2.36 -22.75 -1.21
C LYS A 256 1.40 -23.75 -1.87
N ASN A 257 0.09 -23.48 -1.82
CA ASN A 257 -0.94 -24.32 -2.44
C ASN A 257 -1.75 -23.56 -3.51
N LEU A 258 -1.27 -22.39 -3.95
CA LEU A 258 -1.89 -21.62 -5.02
C LEU A 258 -1.12 -21.85 -6.32
N SER A 259 -1.87 -22.19 -7.38
CA SER A 259 -1.45 -21.90 -8.74
C SER A 259 -1.43 -20.37 -8.87
N PHE A 260 -0.27 -19.78 -8.66
CA PHE A 260 -0.05 -18.34 -8.79
C PHE A 260 1.32 -18.15 -9.40
N SER A 261 1.41 -17.64 -10.61
CA SER A 261 2.69 -17.35 -11.24
C SER A 261 2.89 -15.84 -11.36
N ILE A 262 4.11 -15.36 -11.06
CA ILE A 262 4.48 -13.96 -11.32
C ILE A 262 4.52 -13.69 -12.83
N SER A 263 4.86 -14.70 -13.65
CA SER A 263 5.02 -14.54 -15.09
C SER A 263 3.73 -14.66 -15.91
N GLU A 264 2.65 -15.22 -15.35
CA GLU A 264 1.38 -15.38 -16.05
C GLU A 264 0.50 -14.12 -15.93
N ASP A 265 -0.21 -13.78 -17.01
CA ASP A 265 -1.19 -12.71 -16.99
C ASP A 265 -2.35 -13.10 -16.07
N ILE A 266 -2.66 -12.24 -15.09
CA ILE A 266 -3.77 -12.42 -14.14
C ILE A 266 -5.12 -12.54 -14.90
N GLU A 267 -5.15 -12.15 -16.18
CA GLU A 267 -6.31 -12.23 -17.08
C GLU A 267 -6.87 -13.64 -17.27
N ASN A 268 -6.02 -14.68 -17.22
CA ASN A 268 -6.46 -16.07 -17.45
C ASN A 268 -6.94 -16.79 -16.18
N GLU A 269 -6.91 -16.12 -15.03
CA GLU A 269 -7.36 -16.70 -13.77
C GLU A 269 -8.75 -16.19 -13.37
N ASP A 270 -9.76 -16.41 -14.23
CA ASP A 270 -11.02 -16.98 -13.73
C ASP A 270 -10.74 -18.44 -13.32
N VAL A 271 -9.78 -18.62 -12.41
CA VAL A 271 -9.81 -19.80 -11.57
C VAL A 271 -10.96 -19.50 -10.63
N ASP A 272 -12.15 -19.84 -11.11
CA ASP A 272 -13.17 -20.42 -10.26
C ASP A 272 -12.47 -21.60 -9.61
N TYR A 273 -11.70 -21.30 -8.57
CA TYR A 273 -11.32 -22.30 -7.63
C TYR A 273 -12.68 -22.79 -7.22
N SER A 274 -13.06 -23.98 -7.67
CA SER A 274 -14.17 -24.73 -7.12
C SER A 274 -13.78 -25.08 -5.69
N ILE A 275 -13.64 -24.03 -4.88
CA ILE A 275 -13.48 -24.09 -3.46
C ILE A 275 -14.85 -24.60 -3.05
N ASN A 276 -14.88 -25.83 -2.55
CA ASN A 276 -16.05 -26.33 -1.85
C ASN A 276 -16.21 -25.47 -0.59
N ILE A 277 -16.87 -24.33 -0.74
CA ILE A 277 -17.13 -23.38 0.32
C ILE A 277 -18.46 -23.76 0.92
N ILE A 278 -18.45 -24.11 2.20
CA ILE A 278 -19.67 -24.35 2.96
C ILE A 278 -20.06 -23.04 3.63
N GLU A 279 -21.22 -22.49 3.26
CA GLU A 279 -21.79 -21.32 3.92
C GLU A 279 -22.21 -21.65 5.35
N LYS A 280 -21.93 -20.73 6.28
CA LYS A 280 -22.40 -20.85 7.66
C LYS A 280 -23.91 -20.57 7.69
N SER A 281 -24.63 -21.30 8.53
CA SER A 281 -26.05 -21.02 8.81
C SER A 281 -26.27 -19.64 9.43
N TYR A 282 -25.28 -19.12 10.15
CA TYR A 282 -25.22 -17.76 10.68
C TYR A 282 -23.78 -17.25 10.69
N SER A 283 -23.58 -15.99 10.31
CA SER A 283 -22.30 -15.31 10.44
C SER A 283 -22.51 -13.85 10.84
N SER A 284 -21.67 -13.35 11.74
CA SER A 284 -21.66 -11.92 12.05
C SER A 284 -20.92 -11.13 10.98
N GLN A 285 -21.16 -9.82 10.90
CA GLN A 285 -20.49 -8.92 9.93
C GLN A 285 -18.97 -8.77 10.17
N THR A 286 -18.44 -9.34 11.25
CA THR A 286 -17.01 -9.32 11.60
C THR A 286 -16.35 -10.71 11.44
N GLU A 287 -17.01 -11.63 10.75
CA GLU A 287 -16.53 -12.98 10.48
C GLU A 287 -16.66 -13.36 9.01
N LEU A 288 -15.89 -14.36 8.57
CA LEU A 288 -16.13 -14.95 7.26
C LEU A 288 -17.50 -15.66 7.26
N PRO A 289 -18.32 -15.47 6.21
CA PRO A 289 -19.60 -16.17 6.08
C PRO A 289 -19.45 -17.65 5.72
N TYR A 290 -18.21 -18.12 5.63
CA TYR A 290 -17.83 -19.43 5.14
C TYR A 290 -17.10 -20.24 6.21
N LEU A 291 -17.31 -21.55 6.22
CA LEU A 291 -16.48 -22.47 6.99
C LEU A 291 -15.11 -22.62 6.34
N VAL A 292 -14.06 -22.52 7.15
CA VAL A 292 -12.67 -22.63 6.71
C VAL A 292 -12.03 -23.81 7.42
N GLU A 293 -11.76 -24.89 6.68
CA GLU A 293 -11.24 -26.15 7.22
C GLU A 293 -9.70 -26.20 7.29
N SER A 294 -9.02 -25.39 6.47
CA SER A 294 -7.56 -25.42 6.34
C SER A 294 -6.96 -24.08 5.95
N ALA A 295 -5.67 -23.90 6.22
CA ALA A 295 -4.92 -22.71 5.81
C ALA A 295 -4.87 -22.56 4.28
N SER A 296 -4.87 -23.69 3.56
CA SER A 296 -4.95 -23.71 2.09
C SER A 296 -6.26 -23.13 1.60
N THR A 297 -7.39 -23.58 2.17
CA THR A 297 -8.73 -23.08 1.85
C THR A 297 -8.85 -21.58 2.16
N LEU A 298 -8.29 -21.14 3.29
CA LEU A 298 -8.27 -19.72 3.66
C LEU A 298 -7.49 -18.88 2.64
N SER A 299 -6.34 -19.38 2.19
CA SER A 299 -5.48 -18.69 1.22
C SER A 299 -6.16 -18.60 -0.15
N LEU A 300 -6.76 -19.70 -0.62
CA LEU A 300 -7.58 -19.74 -1.83
C LEU A 300 -8.73 -18.73 -1.78
N LEU A 301 -9.46 -18.71 -0.66
CA LEU A 301 -10.56 -17.76 -0.46
C LEU A 301 -10.05 -16.31 -0.43
N PHE A 302 -8.96 -16.03 0.28
CA PHE A 302 -8.38 -14.69 0.35
C PHE A 302 -7.95 -14.19 -1.03
N TYR A 303 -7.21 -14.99 -1.79
CA TYR A 303 -6.73 -14.60 -3.12
C TYR A 303 -7.74 -14.84 -4.24
N SER A 304 -9.00 -15.18 -3.93
CA SER A 304 -10.05 -15.35 -4.95
C SER A 304 -10.41 -14.05 -5.67
N THR A 305 -10.04 -12.88 -5.12
CA THR A 305 -10.35 -11.58 -5.73
C THR A 305 -9.17 -11.07 -6.57
N TYR A 306 -9.50 -10.57 -7.76
CA TYR A 306 -8.52 -10.03 -8.71
C TYR A 306 -7.65 -8.93 -8.09
N GLN A 307 -8.22 -8.04 -7.28
CA GLN A 307 -7.52 -6.90 -6.69
C GLN A 307 -6.40 -7.34 -5.73
N ARG A 308 -6.62 -8.42 -4.96
CA ARG A 308 -5.62 -8.96 -4.03
C ARG A 308 -4.51 -9.68 -4.80
N LYS A 309 -4.85 -10.47 -5.83
CA LYS A 309 -3.87 -11.09 -6.73
C LYS A 309 -3.03 -10.04 -7.44
N TRP A 310 -3.66 -8.98 -7.94
CA TRP A 310 -3.01 -7.85 -8.58
C TRP A 310 -1.99 -7.19 -7.66
N LEU A 311 -2.40 -6.81 -6.44
CA LEU A 311 -1.51 -6.13 -5.51
C LEU A 311 -0.37 -7.06 -5.05
N LEU A 312 -0.66 -8.34 -4.83
CA LEU A 312 0.35 -9.35 -4.52
C LEU A 312 1.38 -9.46 -5.65
N LYS A 313 0.92 -9.61 -6.91
CA LYS A 313 1.80 -9.66 -8.08
C LYS A 313 2.67 -8.41 -8.16
N PHE A 314 2.07 -7.24 -7.99
CA PHE A 314 2.80 -5.97 -8.03
C PHE A 314 3.92 -5.89 -6.98
N ILE A 315 3.67 -6.38 -5.76
CA ILE A 315 4.68 -6.47 -4.70
C ILE A 315 5.76 -7.51 -5.03
N LEU A 316 5.36 -8.68 -5.55
CA LEU A 316 6.26 -9.77 -5.89
C LEU A 316 7.11 -9.52 -7.14
N GLU A 317 6.80 -8.53 -7.96
CA GLU A 317 7.72 -8.08 -9.02
C GLU A 317 8.89 -7.26 -8.48
N MET A 318 8.79 -6.79 -7.23
CA MET A 318 9.77 -5.94 -6.55
C MET A 318 10.23 -4.72 -7.38
N THR A 319 9.35 -4.18 -8.23
CA THR A 319 9.56 -2.89 -8.89
C THR A 319 9.29 -1.74 -7.93
N HIS A 320 8.39 -1.96 -6.98
CA HIS A 320 8.03 -1.06 -5.91
C HIS A 320 8.12 -1.79 -4.57
N ILE A 321 8.28 -1.03 -3.51
CA ILE A 321 8.31 -1.52 -2.14
C ILE A 321 7.22 -0.83 -1.32
N ASP A 322 6.55 -1.61 -0.48
CA ASP A 322 5.58 -1.09 0.49
C ASP A 322 6.34 -0.35 1.60
N ALA A 323 6.28 0.98 1.56
CA ALA A 323 7.09 1.84 2.43
C ALA A 323 6.82 1.58 3.92
N PHE A 324 5.60 1.23 4.30
CA PHE A 324 5.25 0.90 5.69
C PHE A 324 5.96 -0.37 6.14
N ARG A 325 5.92 -1.43 5.32
CA ARG A 325 6.51 -2.73 5.65
C ARG A 325 8.03 -2.74 5.71
N VAL A 326 8.69 -1.70 5.20
CA VAL A 326 10.12 -1.46 5.43
C VAL A 326 10.45 -1.32 6.92
N PHE A 327 9.56 -0.73 7.71
CA PHE A 327 9.81 -0.46 9.13
C PHE A 327 8.98 -1.33 10.07
N ASP A 328 7.88 -1.91 9.59
CA ASP A 328 6.92 -2.60 10.44
C ASP A 328 6.43 -3.91 9.81
N SER A 329 6.78 -5.04 10.45
CA SER A 329 6.32 -6.37 10.08
C SER A 329 5.20 -6.91 10.98
N ARG A 330 4.61 -6.07 11.84
CA ARG A 330 3.56 -6.47 12.78
C ARG A 330 2.21 -6.62 12.07
N ASN A 331 1.38 -7.49 12.62
CA ASN A 331 0.00 -7.65 12.19
C ASN A 331 -0.88 -6.57 12.84
N GLU A 332 -2.17 -6.52 12.48
CA GLU A 332 -3.16 -5.67 13.14
C GLU A 332 -2.86 -4.15 13.05
N ARG A 333 -2.15 -3.76 11.98
CA ARG A 333 -1.88 -2.37 11.61
C ARG A 333 -2.78 -2.02 10.44
N TYR A 334 -3.86 -1.29 10.71
CA TYR A 334 -4.93 -1.07 9.73
C TYR A 334 -5.05 0.40 9.35
N SER A 335 -5.61 0.65 8.17
CA SER A 335 -5.84 2.00 7.67
C SER A 335 -7.31 2.36 7.50
N CYS A 336 -8.22 1.37 7.48
CA CYS A 336 -9.66 1.55 7.30
C CYS A 336 -10.48 0.64 8.25
N TRP A 337 -11.58 1.18 8.78
CA TRP A 337 -12.51 0.48 9.66
C TRP A 337 -13.96 0.83 9.33
N ASN A 338 -14.86 -0.16 9.41
CA ASN A 338 -16.28 0.08 9.22
C ASN A 338 -16.84 0.97 10.36
N THR A 339 -17.27 2.18 10.00
CA THR A 339 -17.82 3.18 10.93
C THR A 339 -19.23 2.86 11.41
N GLN A 340 -20.07 2.27 10.56
CA GLN A 340 -21.44 1.87 10.93
C GLN A 340 -21.46 0.85 12.07
N LEU A 341 -20.42 0.01 12.13
CA LEU A 341 -20.24 -1.01 13.17
C LEU A 341 -19.31 -0.57 14.30
N ASN A 342 -18.80 0.67 14.24
CA ASN A 342 -17.86 1.23 15.21
C ASN A 342 -16.67 0.30 15.49
N LEU A 343 -16.01 -0.20 14.44
CA LEU A 343 -14.97 -1.21 14.56
C LEU A 343 -13.59 -0.67 14.95
N ARG A 344 -13.36 0.64 14.77
CA ARG A 344 -12.06 1.28 15.00
C ARG A 344 -11.56 1.18 16.45
N PRO A 345 -12.37 1.44 17.50
CA PRO A 345 -11.93 1.28 18.89
C PRO A 345 -11.53 -0.16 19.26
N ARG A 346 -12.06 -1.16 18.55
CA ARG A 346 -11.72 -2.58 18.70
C ARG A 346 -10.60 -3.04 17.76
N ASN A 347 -10.08 -2.13 16.94
CA ASN A 347 -9.11 -2.37 15.89
C ASN A 347 -9.48 -3.50 14.91
N LEU A 348 -10.76 -3.60 14.52
CA LEU A 348 -11.21 -4.62 13.56
C LEU A 348 -11.24 -4.00 12.15
N GLY A 349 -10.08 -3.90 11.50
CA GLY A 349 -9.89 -3.13 10.27
C GLY A 349 -9.20 -3.89 9.13
N SER A 350 -8.84 -3.14 8.09
CA SER A 350 -8.00 -3.59 6.98
C SER A 350 -6.99 -2.50 6.60
N ARG A 351 -5.82 -2.89 6.07
CA ARG A 351 -4.81 -1.96 5.54
C ARG A 351 -4.93 -1.85 4.03
N ILE A 352 -5.77 -0.92 3.57
CA ILE A 352 -6.05 -0.72 2.13
C ILE A 352 -5.40 0.54 1.56
N ASP A 353 -4.78 1.36 2.40
CA ASP A 353 -4.07 2.57 2.02
C ASP A 353 -2.55 2.30 1.97
N TYR A 354 -1.92 2.63 0.83
CA TYR A 354 -0.52 2.31 0.57
C TYR A 354 0.28 3.52 0.09
N ILE A 355 1.59 3.47 0.36
CA ILE A 355 2.59 4.24 -0.39
C ILE A 355 3.63 3.24 -0.89
N LEU A 356 3.56 2.95 -2.18
CA LEU A 356 4.42 2.03 -2.90
C LEU A 356 5.51 2.84 -3.60
N VAL A 357 6.73 2.72 -3.10
CA VAL A 357 7.88 3.51 -3.54
C VAL A 357 8.70 2.70 -4.55
N PRO A 358 9.09 3.24 -5.72
CA PRO A 358 9.99 2.56 -6.63
C PRO A 358 11.23 2.04 -5.92
N ILE A 359 11.64 0.81 -6.21
CA ILE A 359 12.75 0.15 -5.51
C ILE A 359 14.05 0.95 -5.58
N LYS A 360 14.26 1.71 -6.66
CA LYS A 360 15.43 2.58 -6.82
C LYS A 360 15.51 3.72 -5.78
N PHE A 361 14.39 4.07 -5.15
CA PHE A 361 14.31 5.05 -4.08
C PHE A 361 14.34 4.41 -2.68
N PHE A 362 14.58 3.10 -2.57
CA PHE A 362 14.59 2.39 -1.29
C PHE A 362 15.50 3.02 -0.23
N ASN A 363 16.73 3.39 -0.62
CA ASN A 363 17.71 4.02 0.28
C ASN A 363 17.34 5.47 0.65
N MET A 364 16.37 6.05 -0.04
CA MET A 364 15.86 7.39 0.26
C MET A 364 14.71 7.35 1.28
N ILE A 365 14.20 6.16 1.63
CA ILE A 365 13.13 6.00 2.62
C ILE A 365 13.69 6.15 4.04
N ILE A 366 13.41 7.30 4.67
CA ILE A 366 13.84 7.61 6.04
C ILE A 366 12.95 6.91 7.07
N PHE A 367 11.62 7.03 6.90
CA PHE A 367 10.62 6.46 7.81
C PHE A 367 9.26 6.38 7.13
N SER A 368 8.40 5.45 7.55
CA SER A 368 7.01 5.37 7.12
C SER A 368 6.15 4.80 8.24
N ASP A 369 4.91 5.25 8.35
CA ASP A 369 3.96 4.72 9.32
C ASP A 369 2.49 4.97 8.90
N VAL A 370 1.58 4.31 9.62
CA VAL A 370 0.14 4.50 9.60
C VAL A 370 -0.27 5.30 10.85
N ILE A 371 -1.05 6.38 10.70
CA ILE A 371 -1.41 7.26 11.82
C ILE A 371 -2.84 6.96 12.30
N GLU A 372 -2.99 5.81 12.97
CA GLU A 372 -4.27 5.28 13.47
C GLU A 372 -4.99 6.24 14.44
N SER A 373 -4.30 7.23 15.00
CA SER A 373 -4.86 8.25 15.91
C SER A 373 -5.55 9.42 15.19
N ILE A 374 -5.40 9.58 13.86
CA ILE A 374 -6.06 10.66 13.12
C ILE A 374 -7.43 10.21 12.64
N TYR A 375 -8.47 10.83 13.19
CA TYR A 375 -9.88 10.61 12.84
C TYR A 375 -10.36 11.61 11.76
N GLY A 376 -11.66 11.62 11.49
CA GLY A 376 -12.31 12.46 10.50
C GLY A 376 -12.74 11.71 9.23
N SER A 377 -12.34 10.44 9.12
CA SER A 377 -12.78 9.47 8.12
C SER A 377 -12.80 8.07 8.74
N ASP A 378 -13.48 7.13 8.08
CA ASP A 378 -13.35 5.68 8.26
C ASP A 378 -11.93 5.18 7.97
N HIS A 379 -11.12 5.98 7.27
CA HIS A 379 -9.70 5.75 7.08
C HIS A 379 -8.84 6.57 8.06
N CYS A 380 -7.56 6.26 8.09
CA CYS A 380 -6.51 7.08 8.68
C CYS A 380 -5.37 7.30 7.68
N PRO A 381 -4.58 8.37 7.82
CA PRO A 381 -3.53 8.67 6.87
C PRO A 381 -2.33 7.73 7.02
N VAL A 382 -1.72 7.40 5.88
CA VAL A 382 -0.42 6.72 5.79
C VAL A 382 0.61 7.70 5.24
N TYR A 383 1.86 7.62 5.69
CA TYR A 383 2.89 8.54 5.22
C TYR A 383 4.27 7.92 5.07
N VAL A 384 5.10 8.58 4.27
CA VAL A 384 6.53 8.29 4.12
C VAL A 384 7.34 9.57 4.18
N ASN A 385 8.46 9.53 4.87
CA ASN A 385 9.51 10.54 4.82
C ASN A 385 10.59 10.07 3.83
N LEU A 386 10.81 10.86 2.78
CA LEU A 386 11.83 10.61 1.77
C LEU A 386 12.95 11.65 1.86
N ASN A 387 14.17 11.18 1.66
CA ASN A 387 15.36 11.98 1.39
C ASN A 387 15.53 12.14 -0.12
N ILE A 388 14.60 12.84 -0.77
CA ILE A 388 14.63 13.11 -2.20
C ILE A 388 14.66 14.62 -2.40
N GLU A 389 15.61 15.08 -3.20
CA GLU A 389 15.70 16.47 -3.61
C GLU A 389 14.79 16.77 -4.79
N VAL A 390 14.29 18.01 -4.84
CA VAL A 390 13.48 18.52 -5.95
C VAL A 390 14.34 19.51 -6.74
N SER A 391 14.61 19.21 -8.02
CA SER A 391 15.50 19.95 -8.93
C SER A 391 14.82 21.08 -9.74
N ASP A 392 15.35 22.29 -9.75
CA ASP A 392 14.88 23.36 -10.63
C ASP A 392 15.34 23.18 -12.10
N ASP A 393 14.65 23.79 -13.07
CA ASP A 393 15.07 23.90 -14.49
C ASP A 393 16.33 24.78 -14.65
N LYS A 394 16.72 25.51 -13.60
CA LYS A 394 17.92 26.35 -13.53
C LYS A 394 19.01 25.81 -12.56
N GLU A 395 19.02 24.50 -12.27
CA GLU A 395 19.99 23.84 -11.36
C GLU A 395 19.94 24.27 -9.88
N ASN A 396 18.99 25.11 -9.46
CA ASN A 396 18.78 25.38 -8.03
C ASN A 396 18.12 24.17 -7.34
N ILE A 397 18.80 23.62 -6.33
CA ILE A 397 18.28 22.52 -5.52
C ILE A 397 17.41 23.11 -4.40
N CYS A 398 16.10 22.87 -4.43
CA CYS A 398 15.21 23.19 -3.33
C CYS A 398 15.47 22.17 -2.19
N LYS A 399 16.57 22.36 -1.44
CA LYS A 399 16.97 21.49 -0.31
C LYS A 399 16.00 21.69 0.86
N VAL A 400 15.04 20.79 1.01
CA VAL A 400 14.34 20.64 2.29
C VAL A 400 15.35 20.02 3.27
N ARG A 401 16.03 20.86 4.06
CA ARG A 401 16.84 20.39 5.19
C ARG A 401 15.93 19.65 6.16
N ASN A 402 15.86 18.32 6.04
CA ASN A 402 15.34 17.47 7.10
C ASN A 402 16.29 17.64 8.28
N ASN A 403 15.90 18.42 9.30
CA ASN A 403 16.63 18.43 10.57
C ASN A 403 16.49 17.04 11.21
N LEU A 404 17.43 16.13 10.93
CA LEU A 404 17.54 14.79 11.53
C LEU A 404 17.43 14.84 13.07
N LEU A 405 17.86 15.96 13.68
CA LEU A 405 17.79 16.23 15.11
C LEU A 405 16.37 16.19 15.71
N GLY A 406 15.32 16.45 14.91
CA GLY A 406 13.94 16.35 15.37
C GLY A 406 13.44 14.90 15.45
N PHE A 407 13.92 14.02 14.57
CA PHE A 407 13.49 12.63 14.48
C PHE A 407 14.04 11.78 15.64
N LEU A 408 15.25 12.09 16.11
CA LEU A 408 15.89 11.41 17.24
C LEU A 408 15.24 11.70 18.60
N LYS A 409 14.46 12.79 18.73
CA LYS A 409 13.76 13.13 19.98
C LYS A 409 12.47 12.34 20.20
N ILE A 410 11.88 11.75 19.16
CA ILE A 410 10.60 11.00 19.27
C ILE A 410 10.82 9.58 19.82
N LYS A 411 12.06 9.07 19.87
CA LYS A 411 12.38 7.77 20.47
C LYS A 411 12.55 7.77 22.00
N LYS A 412 12.35 8.90 22.68
CA LYS A 412 12.48 9.01 24.15
C LYS A 412 11.28 9.73 24.79
N THR A 413 10.09 9.18 24.58
CA THR A 413 8.87 9.35 25.40
C THR A 413 7.96 8.20 25.06
#